data_AF-A0A969BNB3-F1
#
_entry.id   AF-A0A969BNB3-F1
#
_cell.length_a   1.000
_cell.length_b   1.000
_cell.length_c   1.000
_cell.angle_alpha   90.00
_cell.angle_beta   90.00
_cell.angle_gamma   90.00
#
_symmetry.space_group_name_H-M   'P 1'
#
loop_
_entity.id
_entity.type
_entity.pdbx_description
1 polymer ?
#
loop_
_entity_poly.entity_id
_entity_poly.type
_entity_poly.pdbx_seq_one_letter_code
_entity_poly.pdbx_strand_id
1 'polypeptide(L)'
;EKSRSRNLGADSSPTARGHAHLQHLRSAILTLDFNGTKRRVLPLMLTDKAGEDNIVKHKVRTPCVTSVSKAGRDAYLIGVTARPGGQGPSMLLRVDAEGRLLNPKDNLGTFYVVGEYSRGSRLIDRFALIASRLSRFHCVLGESDRSCEYQFLNFAERQFSDEVRHQSHWPDPARRAHHAAVDRAVEQASNDPLIRALHRLIVANESSTISPFQIWDAVLADSGLSFGPHQWDIGINPDAQRIMKRLMRAGGLAPMDGYFKSARRFTGAEIQAFIEMAPEINRVMQSSAGQAIIIEEYLAWLKSSALAMAHAALPSLDASKPHERMMLLFYADVDNQYGKQEVKGPLRRIIADLAKRAAAPNDIRKALDAFMLTTPFAIAYPDKAQSRLQRTWEILLKP
;
A
#
# COMPACT_ATOMS: atom_id res chain seq x y z
N GLU A 1 30.63 -52.51 27.12
CA GLU A 1 31.10 -51.33 26.35
C GLU A 1 30.03 -50.86 25.38
N LYS A 2 30.05 -49.57 25.08
CA LYS A 2 29.03 -48.76 24.37
C LYS A 2 29.06 -48.96 22.86
N SER A 3 27.90 -48.84 22.20
CA SER A 3 27.70 -48.09 20.93
C SER A 3 26.21 -48.11 20.55
N ARG A 4 25.36 -47.26 21.13
CA ARG A 4 24.86 -45.96 20.61
C ARG A 4 24.32 -45.98 19.17
N SER A 5 22.99 -46.01 19.10
CA SER A 5 22.18 -45.49 18.00
C SER A 5 22.49 -44.01 17.72
N ARG A 6 22.49 -43.62 16.45
CA ARG A 6 22.29 -42.22 16.03
C ARG A 6 20.89 -42.09 15.44
N ASN A 7 20.01 -41.47 16.22
CA ASN A 7 18.75 -40.92 15.75
C ASN A 7 19.03 -39.84 14.70
N LEU A 8 18.30 -39.92 13.59
CA LEU A 8 18.14 -38.86 12.61
C LEU A 8 17.51 -37.65 13.32
N GLY A 9 18.29 -36.58 13.44
CA GLY A 9 17.85 -35.30 14.00
C GLY A 9 16.85 -34.63 13.06
N ALA A 10 15.79 -34.09 13.65
CA ALA A 10 14.79 -33.28 12.99
C ALA A 10 15.42 -32.14 12.19
N ASP A 11 14.98 -32.01 10.95
CA ASP A 11 15.41 -31.03 9.96
C ASP A 11 15.11 -29.61 10.47
N SER A 12 16.09 -28.98 11.13
CA SER A 12 15.97 -27.67 11.78
C SER A 12 16.34 -26.53 10.82
N SER A 13 15.84 -26.58 9.59
CA SER A 13 16.03 -25.49 8.64
C SER A 13 15.10 -24.30 8.97
N PRO A 14 15.53 -23.04 8.75
CA PRO A 14 14.68 -21.85 8.92
C PRO A 14 13.35 -21.92 8.15
N THR A 15 13.33 -22.67 7.05
CA THR A 15 12.15 -23.02 6.27
C THR A 15 11.13 -23.84 7.07
N ALA A 16 11.55 -24.80 7.90
CA ALA A 16 10.64 -25.68 8.66
C ALA A 16 9.82 -24.92 9.73
N ARG A 17 10.36 -23.86 10.36
CA ARG A 17 9.64 -23.07 11.37
C ARG A 17 8.81 -21.93 10.78
N GLY A 18 9.21 -21.35 9.65
CA GLY A 18 8.34 -20.47 8.85
C GLY A 18 7.04 -21.18 8.44
N HIS A 19 7.09 -22.49 8.19
CA HIS A 19 5.91 -23.34 7.96
C HIS A 19 5.01 -23.46 9.20
N ALA A 20 5.55 -23.53 10.42
CA ALA A 20 4.74 -23.62 11.64
C ALA A 20 3.89 -22.35 11.89
N HIS A 21 4.43 -21.17 11.59
CA HIS A 21 3.64 -19.92 11.67
C HIS A 21 2.59 -19.81 10.56
N LEU A 22 2.90 -20.28 9.34
CA LEU A 22 1.89 -20.44 8.29
C LEU A 22 0.78 -21.42 8.69
N GLN A 23 1.09 -22.48 9.45
CA GLN A 23 0.09 -23.37 10.01
C GLN A 23 -0.77 -22.68 11.08
N HIS A 24 -0.18 -21.89 11.98
CA HIS A 24 -0.95 -21.09 12.93
C HIS A 24 -1.90 -20.10 12.22
N LEU A 25 -1.43 -19.45 11.15
CA LEU A 25 -2.29 -18.60 10.34
C LEU A 25 -3.47 -19.39 9.74
N ARG A 26 -3.18 -20.53 9.11
CA ARG A 26 -4.21 -21.39 8.54
C ARG A 26 -5.24 -21.82 9.58
N SER A 27 -4.81 -22.07 10.81
CA SER A 27 -5.70 -22.42 11.92
C SER A 27 -6.59 -21.26 12.41
N ALA A 28 -6.21 -20.01 12.15
CA ALA A 28 -7.01 -18.83 12.48
C ALA A 28 -8.05 -18.47 11.41
N ILE A 29 -8.00 -19.09 10.22
CA ILE A 29 -8.98 -18.89 9.16
C ILE A 29 -10.26 -19.65 9.50
N LEU A 30 -11.37 -18.92 9.61
CA LEU A 30 -12.69 -19.49 9.79
C LEU A 30 -13.32 -19.79 8.44
N THR A 31 -13.95 -20.97 8.30
CA THR A 31 -14.77 -21.31 7.15
C THR A 31 -16.24 -21.26 7.56
N LEU A 32 -17.01 -20.37 6.93
CA LEU A 32 -18.41 -20.06 7.26
C LEU A 32 -19.33 -20.46 6.09
N ASP A 33 -20.57 -20.85 6.39
CA ASP A 33 -21.55 -21.33 5.40
C ASP A 33 -22.68 -20.31 5.15
N PHE A 34 -22.53 -19.57 4.06
CA PHE A 34 -23.51 -18.61 3.57
C PHE A 34 -24.44 -19.29 2.56
N ASN A 35 -25.45 -19.98 3.09
CA ASN A 35 -26.54 -20.59 2.33
C ASN A 35 -26.05 -21.63 1.29
N GLY A 36 -25.22 -22.57 1.73
CA GLY A 36 -24.61 -23.61 0.91
C GLY A 36 -23.28 -23.19 0.28
N THR A 37 -22.93 -21.91 0.34
CA THR A 37 -21.63 -21.41 -0.13
C THR A 37 -20.66 -21.25 1.03
N LYS A 38 -19.62 -22.08 1.06
CA LYS A 38 -18.53 -21.94 2.04
C LYS A 38 -17.62 -20.77 1.66
N ARG A 39 -17.33 -19.91 2.64
CA ARG A 39 -16.44 -18.76 2.51
C ARG A 39 -15.44 -18.70 3.65
N ARG A 40 -14.22 -18.27 3.34
CA ARG A 40 -13.17 -18.09 4.35
C ARG A 40 -13.13 -16.66 4.85
N VAL A 41 -12.94 -16.50 6.16
CA VAL A 41 -12.70 -15.21 6.80
C VAL A 41 -11.59 -15.34 7.84
N LEU A 42 -10.79 -14.30 8.02
CA LEU A 42 -9.75 -14.23 9.03
C LEU A 42 -9.98 -13.01 9.91
N PRO A 43 -10.47 -13.21 11.14
CA PRO A 43 -10.46 -12.18 12.15
C PRO A 43 -9.02 -11.79 12.50
N LEU A 44 -8.76 -10.49 12.53
CA LEU A 44 -7.51 -9.88 12.95
C LEU A 44 -7.81 -8.87 14.06
N MET A 45 -6.79 -8.53 14.83
CA MET A 45 -6.84 -7.56 15.91
C MET A 45 -5.64 -6.64 15.78
N LEU A 46 -5.89 -5.33 15.76
CA LEU A 46 -4.87 -4.34 16.06
C LEU A 46 -4.82 -4.17 17.56
N THR A 47 -3.70 -4.60 18.16
CA THR A 47 -3.40 -4.28 19.54
C THR A 47 -2.42 -3.13 19.58
N ASP A 48 -2.74 -2.14 20.39
CA ASP A 48 -1.76 -1.17 20.82
C ASP A 48 -0.78 -1.87 21.76
N LYS A 49 0.48 -1.97 21.35
CA LYS A 49 1.55 -2.24 22.31
C LYS A 49 1.90 -0.89 22.93
N ALA A 50 1.83 -0.78 24.26
CA ALA A 50 2.52 0.30 24.96
C ALA A 50 4.00 0.23 24.53
N GLY A 51 4.44 1.21 23.74
CA GLY A 51 5.83 1.60 23.76
C GLY A 51 6.15 2.20 25.12
N GLU A 52 7.43 2.23 25.47
CA GLU A 52 7.89 3.24 26.43
C GLU A 52 7.45 4.62 25.86
N ASP A 53 7.01 5.52 26.73
CA ASP A 53 6.71 6.94 26.41
C ASP A 53 5.46 7.27 25.55
N ASN A 54 4.35 6.55 25.70
CA ASN A 54 3.03 6.89 25.11
C ASN A 54 2.91 6.74 23.59
N ILE A 55 3.78 5.96 22.95
CA ILE A 55 3.64 5.64 21.52
C ILE A 55 2.87 4.34 21.32
N VAL A 56 1.75 4.46 20.62
CA VAL A 56 0.89 3.36 20.24
C VAL A 56 1.51 2.61 19.06
N LYS A 57 2.17 1.46 19.32
CA LYS A 57 2.57 0.55 18.24
C LYS A 57 1.37 -0.31 17.88
N HIS A 58 0.81 -0.17 16.68
CA HIS A 58 -0.24 -1.09 16.22
C HIS A 58 0.40 -2.42 15.82
N LYS A 59 0.10 -3.47 16.58
CA LYS A 59 0.45 -4.84 16.25
C LYS A 59 -0.73 -5.59 15.67
N VAL A 60 -0.53 -6.31 14.58
CA VAL A 60 -1.57 -7.20 14.03
C VAL A 60 -1.44 -8.57 14.68
N ARG A 61 -2.53 -9.03 15.29
CA ARG A 61 -2.64 -10.35 15.92
C ARG A 61 -3.89 -11.06 15.43
N THR A 62 -3.94 -12.37 15.61
CA THR A 62 -5.19 -13.12 15.54
C THR A 62 -5.89 -13.02 16.91
N PRO A 63 -7.17 -12.61 16.97
CA PRO A 63 -7.91 -12.64 18.21
C PRO A 63 -8.33 -14.08 18.54
N CYS A 64 -8.69 -14.31 19.81
CA CYS A 64 -9.35 -15.55 20.19
C CYS A 64 -10.81 -15.48 19.74
N VAL A 65 -11.23 -16.43 18.91
CA VAL A 65 -12.63 -16.57 18.52
C VAL A 65 -13.36 -17.30 19.64
N THR A 66 -14.35 -16.65 20.25
CA THR A 66 -15.11 -17.18 21.40
C THR A 66 -16.45 -17.76 20.99
N SER A 67 -17.04 -17.28 19.89
CA SER A 67 -18.28 -17.81 19.34
C SER A 67 -18.38 -17.55 17.85
N VAL A 68 -19.09 -18.43 17.16
CA VAL A 68 -19.50 -18.25 15.76
C VAL A 68 -20.96 -18.66 15.68
N SER A 69 -21.84 -17.73 15.31
CA SER A 69 -23.27 -18.00 15.18
C SER A 69 -23.82 -17.35 13.93
N LYS A 70 -24.85 -17.94 13.35
CA LYS A 70 -25.48 -17.42 12.13
C LYS A 70 -26.47 -16.31 12.50
N ALA A 71 -26.41 -15.18 11.82
CA ALA A 71 -27.34 -14.06 11.99
C ALA A 71 -28.12 -13.80 10.71
N GLY A 72 -29.14 -14.62 10.48
CA GLY A 72 -29.96 -14.60 9.28
C GLY A 72 -29.32 -15.38 8.12
N ARG A 73 -29.70 -15.04 6.88
CA ARG A 73 -29.25 -15.77 5.68
C ARG A 73 -27.85 -15.36 5.22
N ASP A 74 -27.52 -14.07 5.37
CA ASP A 74 -26.38 -13.46 4.70
C ASP A 74 -25.29 -12.94 5.65
N ALA A 75 -25.39 -13.28 6.95
CA ALA A 75 -24.42 -12.82 7.94
C ALA A 75 -24.11 -13.84 9.04
N TYR A 76 -22.91 -13.71 9.59
CA TYR A 76 -22.45 -14.38 10.80
C TYR A 76 -22.11 -13.36 11.88
N LEU A 77 -22.30 -13.76 13.14
CA LEU A 77 -21.78 -13.09 14.32
C LEU A 77 -20.59 -13.88 14.83
N ILE A 78 -19.43 -13.23 14.88
CA ILE A 78 -18.17 -13.82 15.34
C ILE A 78 -17.79 -13.10 16.62
N GLY A 79 -17.92 -13.80 17.76
CA GLY A 79 -17.42 -13.33 19.04
C GLY A 79 -15.90 -13.43 19.03
N VAL A 80 -15.22 -12.33 19.31
CA VAL A 80 -13.75 -12.27 19.39
C VAL A 80 -13.32 -11.62 20.70
N THR A 81 -12.16 -12.03 21.20
CA THR A 81 -11.53 -11.41 22.37
C THR A 81 -10.02 -11.36 22.22
N ALA A 82 -9.38 -10.37 22.85
CA ALA A 82 -7.93 -10.23 22.83
C ALA A 82 -7.19 -11.29 23.66
N ARG A 83 -7.84 -11.92 24.65
CA ARG A 83 -7.22 -12.91 25.55
C ARG A 83 -8.15 -14.09 25.83
N PRO A 84 -7.64 -15.34 25.80
CA PRO A 84 -8.39 -16.48 26.33
C PRO A 84 -8.61 -16.26 27.83
N GLY A 85 -9.88 -16.22 28.29
CA GLY A 85 -10.22 -16.03 29.71
C GLY A 85 -10.88 -14.70 30.10
N GLY A 86 -11.23 -13.84 29.13
CA GLY A 86 -12.21 -12.74 29.33
C GLY A 86 -11.68 -11.41 29.84
N GLN A 87 -10.42 -11.32 30.31
CA GLN A 87 -9.81 -10.04 30.65
C GLN A 87 -9.15 -9.39 29.42
N GLY A 88 -9.96 -8.79 28.55
CA GLY A 88 -9.50 -8.03 27.38
C GLY A 88 -10.66 -7.50 26.54
N PRO A 89 -10.41 -6.54 25.62
CA PRO A 89 -11.44 -6.04 24.73
C PRO A 89 -12.05 -7.23 23.97
N SER A 90 -13.37 -7.28 23.98
CA SER A 90 -14.17 -8.33 23.37
C SER A 90 -15.23 -7.68 22.50
N MET A 91 -15.51 -8.28 21.35
CA MET A 91 -16.36 -7.69 20.32
C MET A 91 -17.20 -8.76 19.64
N LEU A 92 -18.38 -8.38 19.18
CA LEU A 92 -19.19 -9.20 18.30
C LEU A 92 -19.11 -8.63 16.88
N LEU A 93 -18.39 -9.32 16.00
CA LEU A 93 -18.20 -8.91 14.62
C LEU A 93 -19.32 -9.47 13.75
N ARG A 94 -20.09 -8.61 13.09
CA ARG A 94 -21.11 -9.03 12.13
C ARG A 94 -20.53 -9.04 10.72
N VAL A 95 -20.44 -10.20 10.09
CA VAL A 95 -19.69 -10.40 8.84
C VAL A 95 -20.58 -10.99 7.74
N ASP A 96 -20.51 -10.45 6.53
CA ASP A 96 -21.21 -10.97 5.34
C ASP A 96 -20.40 -12.01 4.53
N ALA A 97 -20.99 -12.55 3.46
CA ALA A 97 -20.39 -13.57 2.61
C ALA A 97 -19.13 -13.10 1.87
N GLU A 98 -18.96 -11.79 1.73
CA GLU A 98 -17.81 -11.12 1.15
C GLU A 98 -16.72 -10.83 2.21
N GLY A 99 -16.94 -11.22 3.47
CA GLY A 99 -16.03 -10.98 4.58
C GLY A 99 -15.99 -9.52 5.03
N ARG A 100 -17.04 -8.75 4.77
CA ARG A 100 -17.15 -7.34 5.20
C ARG A 100 -17.74 -7.26 6.59
N LEU A 101 -17.14 -6.42 7.42
CA LEU A 101 -17.70 -6.05 8.71
C LEU A 101 -18.89 -5.10 8.50
N LEU A 102 -20.09 -5.53 8.93
CA LEU A 102 -21.35 -4.81 8.82
C LEU A 102 -21.57 -3.82 9.97
N ASN A 103 -20.83 -3.95 11.07
CA ASN A 103 -20.91 -3.08 12.24
C ASN A 103 -19.55 -2.46 12.62
N PRO A 104 -18.87 -1.73 11.70
CA PRO A 104 -17.54 -1.22 11.96
C PRO A 104 -17.47 -0.14 13.06
N LYS A 105 -18.59 0.55 13.34
CA LYS A 105 -18.67 1.62 14.35
C LYS A 105 -18.51 1.09 15.78
N ASP A 106 -18.97 -0.13 16.04
CA ASP A 106 -18.95 -0.75 17.37
C ASP A 106 -17.52 -1.11 17.80
N ASN A 107 -16.61 -1.18 16.83
CA ASN A 107 -15.33 -1.84 16.95
C ASN A 107 -14.14 -0.88 17.17
N LEU A 108 -14.35 0.44 17.14
CA LEU A 108 -13.33 1.49 17.40
C LEU A 108 -11.96 1.31 16.70
N GLY A 109 -11.88 0.49 15.65
CA GLY A 109 -10.63 0.17 14.95
C GLY A 109 -9.77 -0.91 15.63
N THR A 110 -10.31 -1.70 16.56
CA THR A 110 -9.56 -2.74 17.28
C THR A 110 -9.52 -4.08 16.54
N PHE A 111 -10.62 -4.54 15.96
CA PHE A 111 -10.71 -5.82 15.25
C PHE A 111 -10.97 -5.62 13.75
N TYR A 112 -10.52 -6.56 12.92
CA TYR A 112 -10.67 -6.51 11.48
C TYR A 112 -11.06 -7.90 10.98
N VAL A 113 -11.64 -7.95 9.79
CA VAL A 113 -11.95 -9.22 9.13
C VAL A 113 -11.42 -9.14 7.72
N VAL A 114 -10.55 -10.09 7.38
CA VAL A 114 -10.08 -10.31 6.02
C VAL A 114 -10.99 -11.36 5.39
N GLY A 115 -11.78 -10.96 4.40
CA GLY A 115 -12.55 -11.89 3.56
C GLY A 115 -11.70 -12.63 2.54
N GLU A 116 -12.18 -13.80 2.10
CA GLU A 116 -11.57 -14.61 1.03
C GLU A 116 -11.34 -13.83 -0.26
N TYR A 117 -12.27 -12.94 -0.60
CA TYR A 117 -12.22 -12.16 -1.84
C TYR A 117 -12.15 -10.67 -1.57
N SER A 118 -11.61 -9.94 -2.55
CA SER A 118 -11.67 -8.49 -2.58
C SER A 118 -13.10 -7.99 -2.70
N ARG A 119 -13.44 -6.90 -2.01
CA ARG A 119 -14.76 -6.28 -2.11
C ARG A 119 -15.06 -5.95 -3.58
N GLY A 120 -16.08 -6.60 -4.15
CA GLY A 120 -16.51 -6.37 -5.53
C GLY A 120 -15.73 -7.14 -6.61
N SER A 121 -14.74 -7.96 -6.25
CA SER A 121 -14.05 -8.86 -7.18
C SER A 121 -13.82 -10.23 -6.56
N ARG A 122 -14.49 -11.26 -7.12
CA ARG A 122 -14.35 -12.67 -6.74
C ARG A 122 -13.17 -13.38 -7.41
N LEU A 123 -12.36 -12.65 -8.18
CA LEU A 123 -11.25 -13.23 -8.94
C LEU A 123 -10.05 -13.61 -8.06
N ILE A 124 -9.96 -13.06 -6.83
CA ILE A 124 -8.73 -13.08 -6.03
C ILE A 124 -8.97 -13.76 -4.69
N ASP A 125 -8.38 -14.94 -4.50
CA ASP A 125 -8.25 -15.56 -3.17
C ASP A 125 -7.15 -14.86 -2.37
N ARG A 126 -7.55 -14.03 -1.40
CA ARG A 126 -6.64 -13.26 -0.54
C ARG A 126 -5.78 -14.15 0.35
N PHE A 127 -6.28 -15.30 0.77
CA PHE A 127 -5.50 -16.21 1.61
C PHE A 127 -4.39 -16.86 0.82
N ALA A 128 -4.65 -17.24 -0.43
CA ALA A 128 -3.61 -17.72 -1.35
C ALA A 128 -2.57 -16.61 -1.63
N LEU A 129 -3.01 -15.37 -1.82
CA LEU A 129 -2.13 -14.22 -2.04
C LEU A 129 -1.21 -13.96 -0.84
N ILE A 130 -1.76 -13.90 0.38
CA ILE A 130 -0.97 -13.74 1.61
C ILE A 130 0.05 -14.88 1.74
N ALA A 131 -0.38 -16.12 1.53
CA ALA A 131 0.52 -17.27 1.59
C ALA A 131 1.68 -17.16 0.57
N SER A 132 1.39 -16.74 -0.66
CA SER A 132 2.40 -16.51 -1.70
C SER A 132 3.37 -15.38 -1.36
N ARG A 133 2.91 -14.30 -0.70
CA ARG A 133 3.80 -13.23 -0.24
C ARG A 133 4.70 -13.69 0.89
N LEU A 134 4.13 -14.41 1.87
CA LEU A 134 4.88 -14.96 2.99
C LEU A 134 5.95 -15.96 2.56
N SER A 135 5.72 -16.73 1.50
CA SER A 135 6.70 -17.71 0.99
C SER A 135 7.93 -17.06 0.31
N ARG A 136 7.90 -15.76 0.03
CA ARG A 136 9.04 -15.03 -0.56
C ARG A 136 10.02 -14.49 0.49
N PHE A 137 9.73 -14.70 1.77
CA PHE A 137 10.61 -14.21 2.83
C PHE A 137 11.91 -15.01 2.86
N HIS A 138 13.02 -14.28 2.95
CA HIS A 138 14.36 -14.83 3.15
C HIS A 138 15.02 -14.09 4.30
N CYS A 139 15.69 -14.83 5.18
CA CYS A 139 16.46 -14.25 6.27
C CYS A 139 17.74 -13.60 5.75
N VAL A 140 18.18 -12.55 6.44
CA VAL A 140 19.50 -11.97 6.22
C VAL A 140 20.57 -13.03 6.50
N LEU A 141 21.53 -13.18 5.57
CA LEU A 141 22.61 -14.16 5.69
C LEU A 141 23.47 -13.88 6.93
N GLY A 142 23.79 -14.93 7.69
CA GLY A 142 24.65 -14.85 8.87
C GLY A 142 23.94 -14.46 10.18
N GLU A 143 22.63 -14.20 10.14
CA GLU A 143 21.83 -13.93 11.34
C GLU A 143 21.52 -15.19 12.15
N SER A 144 21.29 -15.00 13.46
CA SER A 144 20.86 -16.09 14.34
C SER A 144 19.44 -16.57 14.00
N ASP A 145 19.12 -17.83 14.32
CA ASP A 145 17.76 -18.37 14.15
C ASP A 145 16.68 -17.51 14.82
N ARG A 146 16.98 -16.99 16.02
CA ARG A 146 16.07 -16.11 16.77
C ARG A 146 15.88 -14.76 16.08
N SER A 147 16.94 -14.21 15.48
CA SER A 147 16.86 -12.99 14.66
C SER A 147 16.02 -13.23 13.41
N CYS A 148 16.24 -14.36 12.73
CA CYS A 148 15.52 -14.78 11.53
C CYS A 148 14.01 -14.97 11.80
N GLU A 149 13.65 -15.59 12.92
CA GLU A 149 12.26 -15.71 13.40
C GLU A 149 11.61 -14.35 13.63
N TYR A 150 12.31 -13.45 14.32
CA TYR A 150 11.83 -12.09 14.54
C TYR A 150 11.64 -11.31 13.22
N GLN A 151 12.55 -11.48 12.27
CA GLN A 151 12.42 -10.89 10.93
C GLN A 151 11.20 -11.42 10.19
N PHE A 152 10.96 -12.74 10.22
CA PHE A 152 9.78 -13.34 9.61
C PHE A 152 8.49 -12.81 10.23
N LEU A 153 8.40 -12.76 11.57
CA LEU A 153 7.21 -12.27 12.26
C LEU A 153 6.90 -10.82 11.91
N ASN A 154 7.92 -9.96 11.84
CA ASN A 154 7.74 -8.58 11.38
C ASN A 154 7.31 -8.53 9.90
N PHE A 155 7.90 -9.36 9.04
CA PHE A 155 7.51 -9.42 7.63
C PHE A 155 6.05 -9.87 7.48
N ALA A 156 5.63 -10.88 8.23
CA ALA A 156 4.26 -11.37 8.21
C ALA A 156 3.28 -10.32 8.74
N GLU A 157 3.58 -9.69 9.88
CA GLU A 157 2.80 -8.59 10.46
C GLU A 157 2.64 -7.42 9.47
N ARG A 158 3.67 -7.12 8.67
CA ARG A 158 3.57 -6.15 7.57
C ARG A 158 2.58 -6.59 6.50
N GLN A 159 2.65 -7.84 6.03
CA GLN A 159 1.70 -8.36 5.04
C GLN A 159 0.24 -8.28 5.51
N PHE A 160 -0.01 -8.56 6.80
CA PHE A 160 -1.36 -8.43 7.36
C PHE A 160 -1.78 -6.98 7.56
N SER A 161 -0.87 -6.11 7.99
CA SER A 161 -1.13 -4.67 8.12
C SER A 161 -1.51 -4.07 6.77
N ASP A 162 -0.89 -4.51 5.68
CA ASP A 162 -1.27 -4.12 4.33
C ASP A 162 -2.68 -4.56 3.99
N GLU A 163 -3.04 -5.81 4.25
CA GLU A 163 -4.40 -6.29 4.01
C GLU A 163 -5.44 -5.54 4.85
N VAL A 164 -5.12 -5.23 6.12
CA VAL A 164 -5.94 -4.37 6.96
C VAL A 164 -6.07 -2.98 6.35
N ARG A 165 -4.98 -2.33 5.91
CA ARG A 165 -5.01 -0.99 5.26
C ARG A 165 -5.82 -0.99 3.96
N HIS A 166 -5.71 -2.03 3.15
CA HIS A 166 -6.45 -2.14 1.89
C HIS A 166 -7.95 -2.41 2.11
N GLN A 167 -8.32 -3.08 3.21
CA GLN A 167 -9.73 -3.38 3.52
C GLN A 167 -10.40 -2.37 4.44
N SER A 168 -9.60 -1.64 5.22
CA SER A 168 -10.05 -0.50 6.02
C SER A 168 -10.32 0.68 5.10
N HIS A 169 -11.44 0.61 4.38
CA HIS A 169 -12.24 1.79 4.10
C HIS A 169 -12.79 2.31 5.42
N TRP A 170 -11.94 2.82 6.30
CA TRP A 170 -12.40 3.94 7.08
C TRP A 170 -12.48 5.06 6.06
N PRO A 171 -13.69 5.56 5.72
CA PRO A 171 -13.77 6.90 5.20
C PRO A 171 -13.22 7.78 6.31
N ASP A 172 -11.92 7.97 6.35
CA ASP A 172 -11.30 9.01 7.12
C ASP A 172 -11.80 10.31 6.46
N PRO A 173 -12.74 11.03 7.09
CA PRO A 173 -13.31 12.22 6.49
C PRO A 173 -12.21 13.27 6.28
N ALA A 174 -11.17 13.25 7.13
CA ALA A 174 -9.99 14.10 6.96
C ALA A 174 -9.21 13.70 5.70
N ARG A 175 -9.01 12.41 5.43
CA ARG A 175 -8.38 11.94 4.17
C ARG A 175 -9.12 12.43 2.93
N ARG A 176 -10.44 12.29 2.88
CA ARG A 176 -11.24 12.80 1.75
C ARG A 176 -11.15 14.32 1.64
N ALA A 177 -11.19 15.02 2.77
CA ALA A 177 -11.03 16.48 2.80
C ALA A 177 -9.62 16.92 2.33
N HIS A 178 -8.57 16.16 2.67
CA HIS A 178 -7.20 16.43 2.27
C HIS A 178 -6.99 16.23 0.76
N HIS A 179 -7.49 15.13 0.19
CA HIS A 179 -7.49 14.94 -1.27
C HIS A 179 -8.25 16.07 -1.96
N ALA A 180 -9.44 16.41 -1.47
CA ALA A 180 -10.21 17.52 -2.02
C ALA A 180 -9.49 18.88 -1.87
N ALA A 181 -8.63 19.06 -0.87
CA ALA A 181 -7.83 20.28 -0.72
C ALA A 181 -6.74 20.37 -1.80
N VAL A 182 -6.05 19.26 -2.10
CA VAL A 182 -5.09 19.20 -3.21
C VAL A 182 -5.81 19.41 -4.55
N ASP A 183 -6.95 18.73 -4.76
CA ASP A 183 -7.77 18.89 -5.97
C ASP A 183 -8.14 20.36 -6.20
N ARG A 184 -8.69 21.02 -5.18
CA ARG A 184 -9.04 22.45 -5.25
C ARG A 184 -7.83 23.34 -5.56
N ALA A 185 -6.68 23.06 -4.94
CA ALA A 185 -5.49 23.85 -5.18
C ALA A 185 -4.98 23.69 -6.62
N VAL A 186 -5.03 22.49 -7.18
CA VAL A 186 -4.67 22.24 -8.59
C VAL A 186 -5.67 22.92 -9.53
N GLU A 187 -6.97 22.82 -9.25
CA GLU A 187 -8.01 23.48 -10.04
C GLU A 187 -7.86 25.01 -10.06
N GLN A 188 -7.54 25.61 -8.91
CA GLN A 188 -7.29 27.05 -8.79
C GLN A 188 -5.97 27.49 -9.46
N ALA A 189 -4.91 26.69 -9.33
CA ALA A 189 -3.57 27.05 -9.80
C ALA A 189 -3.33 26.79 -11.29
N SER A 190 -4.21 26.02 -11.96
CA SER A 190 -4.08 25.71 -13.38
C SER A 190 -5.43 25.47 -14.05
N ASN A 191 -5.67 26.14 -15.16
CA ASN A 191 -6.77 25.85 -16.10
C ASN A 191 -6.34 24.89 -17.23
N ASP A 192 -5.08 24.43 -17.23
CA ASP A 192 -4.59 23.50 -18.25
C ASP A 192 -5.21 22.10 -18.08
N PRO A 193 -5.99 21.60 -19.06
CA PRO A 193 -6.61 20.28 -18.97
C PRO A 193 -5.58 19.14 -18.87
N LEU A 194 -4.36 19.31 -19.41
CA LEU A 194 -3.29 18.32 -19.29
C LEU A 194 -2.80 18.18 -17.85
N ILE A 195 -2.54 19.31 -17.20
CA ILE A 195 -2.11 19.34 -15.80
C ILE A 195 -3.18 18.71 -14.89
N ARG A 196 -4.46 19.05 -15.13
CA ARG A 196 -5.58 18.49 -14.36
C ARG A 196 -5.75 16.99 -14.59
N ALA A 197 -5.60 16.51 -15.83
CA ALA A 197 -5.66 15.09 -16.14
C ALA A 197 -4.50 14.32 -15.50
N LEU A 198 -3.28 14.85 -15.59
CA LEU A 198 -2.09 14.25 -14.98
C LEU A 198 -2.23 14.17 -13.46
N HIS A 199 -2.69 15.24 -12.82
CA HIS A 199 -2.97 15.25 -11.38
C HIS A 199 -3.95 14.13 -10.98
N ARG A 200 -5.06 13.98 -11.71
CA ARG A 200 -6.05 12.93 -11.45
C ARG A 200 -5.46 11.53 -11.58
N LEU A 201 -4.61 11.30 -12.60
CA LEU A 201 -3.92 10.02 -12.79
C LEU A 201 -3.03 9.69 -11.59
N ILE A 202 -2.18 10.65 -11.20
CA ILE A 202 -1.22 10.49 -10.12
C ILE A 202 -1.92 10.21 -8.79
N VAL A 203 -2.91 11.03 -8.41
CA VAL A 203 -3.63 10.84 -7.15
C VAL A 203 -4.37 9.51 -7.13
N ALA A 204 -4.99 9.11 -8.25
CA ALA A 204 -5.68 7.83 -8.35
C ALA A 204 -4.75 6.63 -8.16
N ASN A 205 -3.50 6.72 -8.63
CA ASN A 205 -2.56 5.60 -8.67
C ASN A 205 -1.56 5.55 -7.51
N GLU A 206 -1.20 6.70 -6.93
CA GLU A 206 -0.18 6.81 -5.88
C GLU A 206 -0.76 7.01 -4.48
N SER A 207 -1.76 7.88 -4.32
CA SER A 207 -2.19 8.35 -2.99
C SER A 207 -3.67 8.13 -2.70
N SER A 208 -4.44 7.45 -3.57
CA SER A 208 -5.88 7.26 -3.39
C SER A 208 -6.29 6.62 -2.05
N THR A 209 -5.39 5.87 -1.41
CA THR A 209 -5.63 5.22 -0.12
C THR A 209 -4.93 5.87 1.07
N ILE A 210 -4.16 6.95 0.89
CA ILE A 210 -3.37 7.60 1.95
C ILE A 210 -3.58 9.12 1.89
N SER A 211 -3.51 9.81 3.03
CA SER A 211 -3.58 11.28 3.03
C SER A 211 -2.30 11.86 2.39
N PRO A 212 -2.39 12.83 1.45
CA PRO A 212 -1.20 13.48 0.88
C PRO A 212 -0.42 14.29 1.92
N PHE A 213 -1.06 14.67 3.03
CA PHE A 213 -0.46 15.42 4.14
C PHE A 213 -0.04 14.51 5.30
N GLN A 214 0.41 13.30 5.00
CA GLN A 214 0.85 12.35 6.01
C GLN A 214 2.18 11.75 5.58
N ILE A 215 3.08 11.49 6.53
CA ILE A 215 4.22 10.62 6.31
C ILE A 215 3.75 9.19 6.49
N TRP A 216 4.10 8.34 5.54
CA TRP A 216 3.85 6.92 5.64
C TRP A 216 5.10 6.13 5.33
N ASP A 217 5.01 4.88 5.73
CA ASP A 217 6.04 3.92 5.46
C ASP A 217 5.87 3.37 4.04
N ALA A 218 6.76 3.76 3.12
CA ALA A 218 6.90 3.11 1.82
C ALA A 218 8.01 2.05 1.85
N VAL A 219 8.38 1.51 3.02
CA VAL A 219 9.31 0.36 3.18
C VAL A 219 8.95 -0.82 2.28
N LEU A 220 7.69 -0.93 1.84
CA LEU A 220 7.20 -1.90 0.88
C LEU A 220 7.78 -1.74 -0.55
N ALA A 221 8.41 -0.60 -0.85
CA ALA A 221 8.95 -0.22 -2.17
C ALA A 221 10.49 -0.08 -2.19
N ASP A 222 11.21 -0.59 -1.18
CA ASP A 222 12.67 -0.45 -0.98
C ASP A 222 13.18 0.99 -0.78
N SER A 223 12.35 2.01 -1.04
CA SER A 223 12.75 3.42 -1.14
C SER A 223 12.76 4.19 0.19
N GLY A 224 12.13 3.67 1.25
CA GLY A 224 12.14 4.25 2.60
C GLY A 224 10.82 4.90 2.99
N LEU A 225 10.87 6.00 3.76
CA LEU A 225 9.69 6.78 4.14
C LEU A 225 9.23 7.67 2.99
N SER A 226 7.92 7.88 2.86
CA SER A 226 7.36 8.70 1.78
C SER A 226 6.18 9.55 2.21
N PHE A 227 5.87 10.56 1.40
CA PHE A 227 4.74 11.45 1.62
C PHE A 227 4.26 12.14 0.33
N GLY A 228 3.16 12.90 0.40
CA GLY A 228 2.75 13.81 -0.66
C GLY A 228 1.90 13.20 -1.78
N PRO A 229 1.29 14.02 -2.65
CA PRO A 229 0.29 13.55 -3.62
C PRO A 229 0.80 12.50 -4.62
N HIS A 230 2.09 12.54 -4.97
CA HIS A 230 2.72 11.65 -5.95
C HIS A 230 3.80 10.73 -5.36
N GLN A 231 3.82 10.57 -4.03
CA GLN A 231 4.77 9.75 -3.28
C GLN A 231 6.24 10.19 -3.44
N TRP A 232 6.62 11.25 -2.72
CA TRP A 232 8.00 11.64 -2.51
C TRP A 232 8.72 10.69 -1.57
N ASP A 233 9.58 9.83 -2.13
CA ASP A 233 10.41 8.89 -1.39
C ASP A 233 11.64 9.56 -0.75
N ILE A 234 11.56 9.87 0.55
CA ILE A 234 12.59 10.62 1.30
C ILE A 234 13.94 9.87 1.33
N GLY A 235 13.91 8.54 1.35
CA GLY A 235 15.12 7.74 1.48
C GLY A 235 16.07 7.81 0.30
N ILE A 236 15.57 8.18 -0.89
CA ILE A 236 16.35 8.17 -2.14
C ILE A 236 16.19 9.43 -3.01
N ASN A 237 15.21 10.30 -2.72
CA ASN A 237 14.93 11.50 -3.51
C ASN A 237 15.41 12.78 -2.80
N PRO A 238 16.43 13.49 -3.32
CA PRO A 238 16.92 14.75 -2.73
C PRO A 238 15.85 15.84 -2.61
N ASP A 239 14.91 15.91 -3.55
CA ASP A 239 13.81 16.89 -3.48
C ASP A 239 12.87 16.55 -2.32
N ALA A 240 12.54 15.27 -2.14
CA ALA A 240 11.76 14.80 -0.99
C ALA A 240 12.44 15.16 0.34
N GLN A 241 13.76 14.99 0.42
CA GLN A 241 14.56 15.35 1.59
C GLN A 241 14.55 16.84 1.87
N ARG A 242 14.69 17.68 0.82
CA ARG A 242 14.60 19.14 0.93
C ARG A 242 13.23 19.59 1.41
N ILE A 243 12.15 19.05 0.83
CA ILE A 243 10.78 19.37 1.22
C ILE A 243 10.53 18.94 2.67
N MET A 244 10.98 17.75 3.06
CA MET A 244 10.86 17.27 4.44
C MET A 244 11.60 18.17 5.43
N LYS A 245 12.82 18.61 5.11
CA LYS A 245 13.56 19.60 5.93
C LYS A 245 12.79 20.91 6.09
N ARG A 246 12.15 21.39 5.01
CA ARG A 246 11.31 22.60 5.04
C ARG A 246 10.09 22.41 5.94
N LEU A 247 9.44 21.25 5.87
CA LEU A 247 8.32 20.89 6.76
C LEU A 247 8.76 20.84 8.23
N MET A 248 9.85 20.15 8.56
CA MET A 248 10.35 20.05 9.94
C MET A 248 10.66 21.44 10.53
N ARG A 249 11.31 22.31 9.76
CA ARG A 249 11.57 23.70 10.17
C ARG A 249 10.29 24.49 10.42
N ALA A 250 9.28 24.36 9.55
CA ALA A 250 7.99 25.03 9.72
C ALA A 250 7.26 24.57 11.00
N GLY A 251 7.50 23.32 11.42
CA GLY A 251 6.96 22.74 12.64
C GLY A 251 7.80 22.92 13.90
N GLY A 252 8.99 23.53 13.81
CA GLY A 252 9.95 23.61 14.93
C GLY A 252 10.56 22.26 15.33
N LEU A 253 10.55 21.27 14.44
CA LEU A 253 11.05 19.92 14.70
C LEU A 253 12.51 19.76 14.28
N ALA A 254 13.21 18.82 14.94
CA ALA A 254 14.56 18.44 14.57
C ALA A 254 14.61 17.81 13.17
N PRO A 255 15.69 18.01 12.39
CA PRO A 255 15.86 17.36 11.10
C PRO A 255 15.91 15.83 11.22
N MET A 256 15.31 15.14 10.26
CA MET A 256 15.25 13.67 10.20
C MET A 256 16.32 13.04 9.31
N ASP A 257 17.50 13.66 9.22
CA ASP A 257 18.53 13.27 8.23
C ASP A 257 18.97 11.80 8.37
N GLY A 258 18.92 11.23 9.58
CA GLY A 258 19.18 9.80 9.82
C GLY A 258 18.18 8.84 9.14
N TYR A 259 17.03 9.34 8.71
CA TYR A 259 16.00 8.59 7.99
C TYR A 259 16.10 8.69 6.47
N PHE A 260 17.10 9.42 5.95
CA PHE A 260 17.31 9.60 4.52
C PHE A 260 18.09 8.42 3.93
N LYS A 261 17.49 7.24 4.03
CA LYS A 261 18.06 5.98 3.58
C LYS A 261 16.99 5.00 3.15
N SER A 262 17.40 4.03 2.33
CA SER A 262 16.55 2.91 1.93
C SER A 262 15.98 2.18 3.13
N ALA A 263 14.73 1.73 2.97
CA ALA A 263 13.99 0.88 3.89
C ALA A 263 14.79 -0.29 4.47
N ARG A 264 15.63 -0.94 3.64
CA ARG A 264 16.43 -2.11 4.02
C ARG A 264 17.55 -1.79 5.02
N ARG A 265 17.87 -0.51 5.20
CA ARG A 265 18.92 -0.02 6.09
C ARG A 265 18.39 0.45 7.44
N PHE A 266 17.08 0.36 7.68
CA PHE A 266 16.52 0.67 8.99
C PHE A 266 16.74 -0.47 9.96
N THR A 267 17.28 -0.12 11.13
CA THR A 267 17.30 -1.00 12.30
C THR A 267 15.94 -1.01 12.98
N GLY A 268 15.69 -2.01 13.84
CA GLY A 268 14.46 -2.05 14.64
C GLY A 268 14.29 -0.83 15.55
N ALA A 269 15.39 -0.26 16.06
CA ALA A 269 15.37 0.93 16.90
C ALA A 269 14.97 2.19 16.11
N GLU A 270 15.45 2.33 14.87
CA GLU A 270 15.08 3.46 14.02
C GLU A 270 13.62 3.37 13.56
N ILE A 271 13.14 2.18 13.20
CA ILE A 271 11.71 1.97 12.91
C ILE A 271 10.88 2.40 14.11
N GLN A 272 11.33 2.04 15.32
CA GLN A 272 10.64 2.42 16.53
C GLN A 272 10.61 3.94 16.69
N ALA A 273 11.77 4.60 16.70
CA ALA A 273 11.86 6.05 16.85
C ALA A 273 11.08 6.82 15.76
N PHE A 274 10.97 6.29 14.54
CA PHE A 274 10.10 6.86 13.52
C PHE A 274 8.62 6.78 13.89
N ILE A 275 8.13 5.61 14.31
CA ILE A 275 6.74 5.43 14.74
C ILE A 275 6.40 6.44 15.85
N GLU A 276 7.36 6.74 16.70
CA GLU A 276 7.22 7.69 17.80
C GLU A 276 7.10 9.13 17.35
N MET A 277 7.88 9.51 16.35
CA MET A 277 7.92 10.85 15.78
C MET A 277 6.79 11.12 14.78
N ALA A 278 6.26 10.08 14.14
CA ALA A 278 5.29 10.18 13.05
C ALA A 278 4.03 11.03 13.37
N PRO A 279 3.39 10.95 14.56
CA PRO A 279 2.25 11.79 14.88
C PRO A 279 2.56 13.29 14.87
N GLU A 280 3.74 13.67 15.36
CA GLU A 280 4.18 15.06 15.41
C GLU A 280 4.52 15.58 14.00
N ILE A 281 5.23 14.77 13.20
CA ILE A 281 5.46 15.06 11.78
C ILE A 281 4.13 15.26 11.04
N ASN A 282 3.17 14.36 11.25
CA ASN A 282 1.86 14.44 10.63
C ASN A 282 1.10 15.70 11.05
N ARG A 283 1.17 16.10 12.32
CA ARG A 283 0.58 17.36 12.79
C ARG A 283 1.14 18.56 12.05
N VAL A 284 2.46 18.57 11.83
CA VAL A 284 3.14 19.64 11.06
C VAL A 284 2.67 19.62 9.61
N MET A 285 2.65 18.46 8.97
CA MET A 285 2.20 18.31 7.57
C MET A 285 0.73 18.68 7.37
N GLN A 286 -0.12 18.42 8.37
CA GLN A 286 -1.56 18.71 8.35
C GLN A 286 -1.88 20.14 8.77
N SER A 287 -0.93 20.88 9.33
CA SER A 287 -1.11 22.32 9.60
C SER A 287 -1.29 23.11 8.30
N SER A 288 -1.93 24.28 8.35
CA SER A 288 -2.10 25.13 7.17
C SER A 288 -0.77 25.46 6.48
N ALA A 289 0.30 25.69 7.26
CA ALA A 289 1.63 25.95 6.72
C ALA A 289 2.24 24.71 6.06
N GLY A 290 2.10 23.53 6.68
CA GLY A 290 2.59 22.27 6.10
C GLY A 290 1.86 21.89 4.82
N GLN A 291 0.53 22.02 4.81
CA GLN A 291 -0.29 21.78 3.62
C GLN A 291 0.10 22.74 2.50
N ALA A 292 0.33 24.03 2.79
CA ALA A 292 0.77 25.01 1.81
C ALA A 292 2.11 24.64 1.18
N ILE A 293 3.10 24.21 1.98
CA ILE A 293 4.41 23.72 1.47
C ILE A 293 4.21 22.53 0.53
N ILE A 294 3.44 21.52 0.95
CA ILE A 294 3.20 20.31 0.16
C ILE A 294 2.50 20.64 -1.16
N ILE A 295 1.49 21.50 -1.13
CA ILE A 295 0.74 21.92 -2.31
C ILE A 295 1.64 22.74 -3.26
N GLU A 296 2.39 23.70 -2.74
CA GLU A 296 3.30 24.55 -3.52
C GLU A 296 4.32 23.70 -4.30
N GLU A 297 4.99 22.78 -3.60
CA GLU A 297 6.01 21.90 -4.18
C GLU A 297 5.40 20.93 -5.21
N TYR A 298 4.20 20.41 -4.94
CA TYR A 298 3.50 19.53 -5.87
C TYR A 298 3.06 20.26 -7.14
N LEU A 299 2.54 21.49 -7.01
CA LEU A 299 2.16 22.33 -8.15
C LEU A 299 3.37 22.72 -9.00
N ALA A 300 4.49 23.07 -8.36
CA ALA A 300 5.74 23.34 -9.05
C ALA A 300 6.17 22.11 -9.87
N TRP A 301 6.21 20.92 -9.24
CA TRP A 301 6.58 19.68 -9.91
C TRP A 301 5.64 19.30 -11.07
N LEU A 302 4.32 19.48 -10.91
CA LEU A 302 3.34 19.23 -11.99
C LEU A 302 3.61 20.13 -13.21
N LYS A 303 3.88 21.42 -12.97
CA LYS A 303 4.07 22.42 -14.03
C LYS A 303 5.43 22.32 -14.72
N SER A 304 6.48 21.96 -13.99
CA SER A 304 7.84 21.95 -14.52
C SER A 304 8.30 20.56 -14.93
N SER A 305 8.24 19.58 -14.04
CA SER A 305 8.97 18.33 -14.22
C SER A 305 8.12 17.25 -14.87
N ALA A 306 6.89 17.04 -14.40
CA ALA A 306 6.11 15.86 -14.76
C ALA A 306 5.73 15.81 -16.25
N LEU A 307 5.18 16.92 -16.79
CA LEU A 307 4.85 17.01 -18.21
C LEU A 307 6.06 17.30 -19.09
N ALA A 308 7.01 18.15 -18.66
CA ALA A 308 8.16 18.48 -19.50
C ALA A 308 9.06 17.26 -19.75
N MET A 309 9.22 16.37 -18.75
CA MET A 309 9.94 15.10 -18.95
C MET A 309 9.25 14.21 -19.98
N ALA A 310 7.92 14.13 -19.95
CA ALA A 310 7.16 13.38 -20.94
C ALA A 310 7.30 13.99 -22.35
N HIS A 311 7.19 15.32 -22.48
CA HIS A 311 7.40 16.01 -23.75
C HIS A 311 8.83 15.85 -24.29
N ALA A 312 9.85 15.96 -23.44
CA ALA A 312 11.24 15.76 -23.83
C ALA A 312 11.50 14.30 -24.26
N ALA A 313 10.84 13.32 -23.62
CA ALA A 313 10.96 11.92 -23.99
C ALA A 313 10.19 11.56 -25.28
N LEU A 314 9.12 12.29 -25.58
CA LEU A 314 8.20 12.04 -26.68
C LEU A 314 7.95 13.33 -27.50
N PRO A 315 9.00 13.94 -28.09
CA PRO A 315 8.90 15.27 -28.70
C PRO A 315 8.02 15.31 -29.95
N SER A 316 7.73 14.15 -30.55
CA SER A 316 6.87 14.03 -31.72
C SER A 316 5.37 14.02 -31.40
N LEU A 317 4.98 13.96 -30.11
CA LEU A 317 3.58 13.94 -29.71
C LEU A 317 3.01 15.36 -29.61
N ASP A 318 1.89 15.58 -30.27
CA ASP A 318 1.08 16.78 -30.21
C ASP A 318 -0.07 16.58 -29.20
N ALA A 319 0.08 17.17 -28.02
CA ALA A 319 -0.90 17.09 -26.95
C ALA A 319 -2.23 17.81 -27.27
N SER A 320 -2.33 18.56 -28.39
CA SER A 320 -3.61 19.08 -28.87
C SER A 320 -4.51 17.96 -29.41
N LYS A 321 -3.93 16.87 -29.92
CA LYS A 321 -4.67 15.71 -30.43
C LYS A 321 -5.02 14.75 -29.29
N PRO A 322 -6.29 14.31 -29.18
CA PRO A 322 -6.74 13.47 -28.06
C PRO A 322 -5.92 12.18 -27.86
N HIS A 323 -5.58 11.46 -28.94
CA HIS A 323 -4.89 10.18 -28.84
C HIS A 323 -3.42 10.32 -28.45
N GLU A 324 -2.75 11.34 -28.97
CA GLU A 324 -1.35 11.64 -28.64
C GLU A 324 -1.24 12.19 -27.21
N ARG A 325 -2.21 13.02 -26.79
CA ARG A 325 -2.39 13.43 -25.39
C ARG A 325 -2.51 12.24 -24.44
N MET A 326 -3.34 11.25 -24.78
CA MET A 326 -3.50 10.05 -23.93
C MET A 326 -2.16 9.32 -23.76
N MET A 327 -1.39 9.15 -24.83
CA MET A 327 -0.09 8.48 -24.78
C MET A 327 0.94 9.27 -23.95
N LEU A 328 0.94 10.59 -24.09
CA LEU A 328 1.80 11.48 -23.31
C LEU A 328 1.51 11.38 -21.81
N LEU A 329 0.23 11.47 -21.42
CA LEU A 329 -0.21 11.37 -20.03
C LEU A 329 0.05 9.97 -19.45
N PHE A 330 -0.16 8.91 -20.25
CA PHE A 330 0.18 7.55 -19.86
C PHE A 330 1.67 7.40 -19.57
N TYR A 331 2.53 7.94 -20.46
CA TYR A 331 3.97 7.93 -20.24
C TYR A 331 4.36 8.69 -18.97
N ALA A 332 3.79 9.87 -18.73
CA ALA A 332 4.07 10.67 -17.53
C ALA A 332 3.72 9.94 -16.23
N ASP A 333 2.56 9.28 -16.18
CA ASP A 333 2.13 8.46 -15.01
C ASP A 333 3.07 7.26 -14.79
N VAL A 334 3.44 6.53 -15.86
CA VAL A 334 4.39 5.42 -15.77
C VAL A 334 5.79 5.90 -15.36
N ASP A 335 6.23 7.05 -15.86
CA ASP A 335 7.53 7.60 -15.46
C ASP A 335 7.56 7.94 -13.97
N ASN A 336 6.48 8.56 -13.45
CA ASN A 336 6.33 8.81 -12.02
C ASN A 336 6.39 7.52 -11.19
N GLN A 337 5.66 6.49 -11.62
CA GLN A 337 5.52 5.23 -10.86
C GLN A 337 6.80 4.39 -10.83
N TYR A 338 7.50 4.30 -11.97
CA TYR A 338 8.57 3.32 -12.14
C TYR A 338 9.95 3.96 -12.17
N GLY A 339 10.12 5.13 -12.79
CA GLY A 339 11.41 5.84 -12.94
C GLY A 339 12.54 5.04 -13.62
N LYS A 340 12.34 3.77 -13.97
CA LYS A 340 13.36 2.83 -14.42
C LYS A 340 13.48 2.82 -15.95
N GLN A 341 14.71 2.94 -16.46
CA GLN A 341 14.98 2.93 -17.89
C GLN A 341 14.54 1.66 -18.61
N GLU A 342 14.57 0.52 -17.92
CA GLU A 342 14.07 -0.78 -18.40
C GLU A 342 12.58 -0.75 -18.75
N VAL A 343 11.79 0.12 -18.11
CA VAL A 343 10.37 0.33 -18.41
C VAL A 343 10.20 1.49 -19.41
N LYS A 344 10.88 2.62 -19.16
CA LYS A 344 10.75 3.84 -19.97
C LYS A 344 11.17 3.65 -21.43
N GLY A 345 12.29 2.97 -21.67
CA GLY A 345 12.86 2.80 -23.00
C GLY A 345 11.95 2.02 -23.96
N PRO A 346 11.49 0.81 -23.60
CA PRO A 346 10.51 0.07 -24.38
C PRO A 346 9.19 0.82 -24.55
N LEU A 347 8.65 1.43 -23.48
CA LEU A 347 7.41 2.18 -23.54
C LEU A 347 7.48 3.33 -24.56
N ARG A 348 8.58 4.10 -24.55
CA ARG A 348 8.81 5.17 -25.53
C ARG A 348 8.78 4.64 -26.96
N ARG A 349 9.38 3.48 -27.22
CA ARG A 349 9.37 2.86 -28.58
C ARG A 349 7.97 2.45 -29.00
N ILE A 350 7.20 1.83 -28.10
CA ILE A 350 5.81 1.44 -28.36
C ILE A 350 4.98 2.68 -28.69
N ILE A 351 5.08 3.73 -27.89
CA ILE A 351 4.35 4.99 -28.12
C ILE A 351 4.76 5.64 -29.45
N ALA A 352 6.05 5.67 -29.78
CA ALA A 352 6.51 6.22 -31.04
C ALA A 352 5.96 5.47 -32.26
N ASP A 353 5.88 4.13 -32.19
CA ASP A 353 5.27 3.30 -33.25
C ASP A 353 3.76 3.54 -33.37
N LEU A 354 3.06 3.57 -32.23
CA LEU A 354 1.62 3.89 -32.16
C LEU A 354 1.30 5.27 -32.77
N ALA A 355 2.13 6.27 -32.48
CA ALA A 355 2.00 7.61 -33.02
C ALA A 355 2.27 7.64 -34.54
N LYS A 356 3.35 7.00 -34.99
CA LYS A 356 3.74 6.93 -36.42
C LYS A 356 2.64 6.33 -37.29
N ARG A 357 1.92 5.32 -36.78
CA ARG A 357 0.82 4.66 -37.50
C ARG A 357 -0.55 5.29 -37.28
N ALA A 358 -0.64 6.41 -36.56
CA ALA A 358 -1.90 7.06 -36.17
C ALA A 358 -2.91 6.06 -35.58
N ALA A 359 -2.45 5.25 -34.61
CA ALA A 359 -3.24 4.16 -34.04
C ALA A 359 -4.56 4.65 -33.41
N ALA A 360 -5.62 3.87 -33.57
CA ALA A 360 -6.90 4.13 -32.92
C ALA A 360 -6.81 3.95 -31.38
N PRO A 361 -7.69 4.59 -30.58
CA PRO A 361 -7.70 4.48 -29.11
C PRO A 361 -7.62 3.05 -28.57
N ASN A 362 -8.38 2.13 -29.16
CA ASN A 362 -8.43 0.75 -28.71
C ASN A 362 -7.10 0.02 -28.96
N ASP A 363 -6.40 0.34 -30.05
CA ASP A 363 -5.10 -0.26 -30.36
C ASP A 363 -3.99 0.33 -29.49
N ILE A 364 -4.06 1.63 -29.18
CA ILE A 364 -3.20 2.27 -28.18
C ILE A 364 -3.38 1.56 -26.85
N ARG A 365 -4.63 1.44 -26.37
CA ARG A 365 -4.95 0.78 -25.10
C ARG A 365 -4.41 -0.64 -25.05
N LYS A 366 -4.71 -1.47 -26.05
CA LYS A 366 -4.25 -2.87 -26.09
C LYS A 366 -2.73 -2.98 -26.03
N ALA A 367 -2.02 -2.16 -26.80
CA ALA A 367 -0.55 -2.20 -26.84
C ALA A 367 0.08 -1.76 -25.51
N LEU A 368 -0.43 -0.68 -24.92
CA LEU A 368 0.07 -0.16 -23.65
C LEU A 368 -0.28 -1.08 -22.47
N ASP A 369 -1.51 -1.63 -22.44
CA ASP A 369 -1.91 -2.63 -21.44
C ASP A 369 -1.04 -3.89 -21.53
N ALA A 370 -0.85 -4.43 -22.74
CA ALA A 370 -0.03 -5.63 -22.95
C ALA A 370 1.41 -5.42 -22.43
N PHE A 371 2.01 -4.26 -22.70
CA PHE A 371 3.33 -3.93 -22.17
C PHE A 371 3.33 -3.83 -20.65
N MET A 372 2.40 -3.07 -20.08
CA MET A 372 2.34 -2.88 -18.62
C MET A 372 2.13 -4.20 -17.86
N LEU A 373 1.35 -5.13 -18.43
CA LEU A 373 1.14 -6.46 -17.87
C LEU A 373 2.40 -7.34 -17.88
N THR A 374 3.43 -7.00 -18.65
CA THR A 374 4.73 -7.70 -18.64
C THR A 374 5.72 -7.14 -17.62
N THR A 375 5.40 -6.02 -16.95
CA THR A 375 6.31 -5.42 -15.97
C THR A 375 6.48 -6.31 -14.73
N PRO A 376 7.63 -6.25 -14.04
CA PRO A 376 7.82 -6.99 -12.78
C PRO A 376 6.74 -6.70 -11.73
N PHE A 377 6.23 -5.46 -11.69
CA PHE A 377 5.12 -5.10 -10.82
C PHE A 377 3.83 -5.83 -11.20
N ALA A 378 3.45 -5.85 -12.48
CA ALA A 378 2.26 -6.56 -12.92
C ALA A 378 2.39 -8.09 -12.77
N ILE A 379 3.58 -8.65 -12.95
CA ILE A 379 3.83 -10.07 -12.67
C ILE A 379 3.69 -10.35 -11.16
N ALA A 380 4.21 -9.46 -10.31
CA ALA A 380 4.14 -9.63 -8.86
C ALA A 380 2.76 -9.30 -8.26
N TYR A 381 1.99 -8.41 -8.90
CA TYR A 381 0.73 -7.84 -8.43
C TYR A 381 -0.27 -7.63 -9.59
N PRO A 382 -0.68 -8.70 -10.30
CA PRO A 382 -1.48 -8.60 -11.53
C PRO A 382 -2.80 -7.86 -11.34
N ASP A 383 -3.46 -8.05 -10.20
CA ASP A 383 -4.73 -7.40 -9.90
C ASP A 383 -4.58 -5.90 -9.61
N LYS A 384 -3.49 -5.53 -8.94
CA LYS A 384 -3.18 -4.12 -8.69
C LYS A 384 -2.85 -3.43 -10.01
N ALA A 385 -2.11 -4.10 -10.87
CA ALA A 385 -1.84 -3.61 -12.22
C ALA A 385 -3.13 -3.47 -13.03
N GLN A 386 -4.01 -4.47 -13.05
CA GLN A 386 -5.28 -4.40 -13.79
C GLN A 386 -6.21 -3.30 -13.26
N SER A 387 -6.36 -3.18 -11.94
CA SER A 387 -7.16 -2.12 -11.31
C SER A 387 -6.59 -0.73 -11.59
N ARG A 388 -5.26 -0.58 -11.61
CA ARG A 388 -4.57 0.66 -11.99
C ARG A 388 -4.84 1.00 -13.47
N LEU A 389 -4.61 0.05 -14.37
CA LEU A 389 -4.88 0.25 -15.81
C LEU A 389 -6.33 0.67 -16.06
N GLN A 390 -7.29 0.01 -15.40
CA GLN A 390 -8.69 0.40 -15.48
C GLN A 390 -8.91 1.87 -15.07
N ARG A 391 -8.41 2.29 -13.89
CA ARG A 391 -8.53 3.69 -13.44
C ARG A 391 -7.86 4.67 -14.38
N THR A 392 -6.66 4.33 -14.87
CA THR A 392 -5.92 5.14 -15.85
C THR A 392 -6.78 5.38 -17.10
N TRP A 393 -7.38 4.33 -17.67
CA TRP A 393 -8.23 4.49 -18.86
C TRP A 393 -9.54 5.21 -18.58
N GLU A 394 -10.16 5.02 -17.41
CA GLU A 394 -11.33 5.80 -17.00
C GLU A 394 -11.05 7.31 -16.90
N ILE A 395 -9.81 7.70 -16.61
CA ILE A 395 -9.38 9.10 -16.57
C ILE A 395 -8.99 9.58 -17.98
N LEU A 396 -8.21 8.81 -18.72
CA LEU A 396 -7.71 9.18 -20.06
C LEU A 396 -8.80 9.26 -21.13
N LEU A 397 -9.88 8.49 -20.98
CA LEU A 397 -10.99 8.47 -21.94
C LEU A 397 -12.09 9.50 -21.60
N LYS A 398 -11.99 10.20 -20.47
CA LYS A 398 -12.90 11.32 -20.18
C LYS A 398 -12.48 12.54 -21.00
N PRO A 399 -13.44 13.21 -21.66
CA PRO A 399 -13.17 14.37 -22.52
C PRO A 399 -12.55 15.55 -21.78
#